data_AF-A0A533VT74-F1
#
_entry.id   AF-A0A533VT74-F1
#
_cell.length_a   1.000
_cell.length_b   1.000
_cell.length_c   1.000
_cell.angle_alpha   90.00
_cell.angle_beta   90.00
_cell.angle_gamma   90.00
#
_symmetry.space_group_name_H-M   'P 1'
#
loop_
_entity.id
_entity.type
_entity.pdbx_description
1 polymer ?
#
loop_
_entity_poly.entity_id
_entity_poly.type
_entity_poly.pdbx_seq_one_letter_code
_entity_poly.pdbx_strand_id
1 'polypeptide(L)'
;MDFHPSQLPILQTFQLEDEHKAPDIAQQMVKLGFATQKGAFRIIMTKEKDTAKKIGFTVLNEINIGLRKTKQERDIRYWIYSHDLDHYAIVLISAKVLHELGF
;
A
#
# COMPACT_ATOMS: atom_id res chain seq x y z
N MET A 1 -1.28 -19.51 -13.17
CA MET A 1 -0.25 -18.47 -13.12
C MET A 1 -0.27 -17.92 -11.71
N ASP A 2 0.85 -17.98 -10.99
CA ASP A 2 0.97 -17.33 -9.69
C ASP A 2 1.06 -15.82 -9.90
N PHE A 3 0.03 -15.09 -9.49
CA PHE A 3 0.01 -13.63 -9.56
C PHE A 3 1.10 -13.07 -8.63
N HIS A 4 2.02 -12.26 -9.19
CA HIS A 4 3.02 -11.56 -8.38
C HIS A 4 2.74 -10.05 -8.40
N PRO A 5 2.68 -9.36 -7.24
CA PRO A 5 2.32 -7.94 -7.15
C PRO A 5 3.23 -7.00 -7.93
N SER A 6 4.44 -7.43 -8.29
CA SER A 6 5.35 -6.66 -9.14
C SER A 6 4.85 -6.47 -10.58
N GLN A 7 3.85 -7.24 -11.01
CA GLN A 7 3.20 -7.10 -12.30
C GLN A 7 2.23 -5.90 -12.34
N LEU A 8 1.85 -5.36 -11.17
CA LEU A 8 0.95 -4.22 -11.09
C LEU A 8 1.69 -2.92 -11.48
N PRO A 9 1.05 -2.02 -12.24
CA PRO A 9 1.60 -0.69 -12.49
C PRO A 9 1.68 0.09 -11.18
N ILE A 10 2.89 0.48 -10.77
CA ILE A 10 3.12 1.26 -9.55
C ILE A 10 3.02 2.74 -9.87
N LEU A 11 2.05 3.43 -9.26
CA LEU A 11 1.86 4.87 -9.40
C LEU A 11 2.89 5.66 -8.60
N GLN A 12 3.10 5.24 -7.36
CA GLN A 12 4.01 5.90 -6.44
C GLN A 12 4.60 4.88 -5.47
N THR A 13 5.89 5.04 -5.21
CA THR A 13 6.62 4.30 -4.20
C THR A 13 6.96 5.24 -3.04
N PHE A 14 6.75 4.76 -1.82
CA PHE A 14 7.12 5.42 -0.59
C PHE A 14 8.17 4.58 0.13
N GLN A 15 9.12 5.23 0.79
CA GLN A 15 10.09 4.55 1.65
C GLN A 15 9.80 4.93 3.09
N LEU A 16 9.66 3.91 3.95
CA LEU A 16 9.30 4.07 5.34
C LEU A 16 10.21 3.21 6.21
N GLU A 17 11.12 3.87 6.92
CA GLU A 17 12.00 3.23 7.91
C GLU A 17 11.46 3.38 9.34
N ASP A 18 10.44 4.25 9.51
CA ASP A 18 9.91 4.63 10.81
C ASP A 18 8.37 4.66 10.78
N GLU A 19 7.76 4.00 11.76
CA GLU A 19 6.30 3.94 11.98
C GLU A 19 5.66 5.32 12.23
N HIS A 20 6.39 6.30 12.75
CA HIS A 20 5.85 7.64 13.02
C HIS A 20 5.43 8.38 11.75
N LYS A 21 6.01 8.02 10.58
CA LYS A 21 5.68 8.61 9.28
C LYS A 21 4.55 7.88 8.55
N ALA A 22 4.11 6.74 9.06
CA ALA A 22 3.06 5.94 8.43
C ALA A 22 1.72 6.69 8.26
N PRO A 23 1.25 7.49 9.25
CA PRO A 23 0.01 8.25 9.09
C PRO A 23 0.06 9.26 7.94
N ASP A 24 1.16 9.99 7.79
CA ASP A 24 1.31 11.01 6.75
C ASP A 24 1.29 10.37 5.35
N ILE A 25 2.00 9.27 5.18
CA ILE A 25 2.02 8.51 3.92
C ILE A 25 0.64 7.92 3.62
N ALA A 26 -0.04 7.35 4.61
CA ALA A 26 -1.40 6.83 4.45
C ALA A 26 -2.38 7.94 4.02
N GLN A 27 -2.31 9.11 4.63
CA GLN A 27 -3.13 10.27 4.24
C GLN A 27 -2.84 10.72 2.81
N GLN A 28 -1.56 10.72 2.40
CA GLN A 28 -1.19 11.04 1.02
C GLN A 28 -1.80 10.05 0.02
N MET A 29 -1.75 8.73 0.29
CA MET A 29 -2.38 7.73 -0.56
C MET A 29 -3.89 7.91 -0.66
N VAL A 30 -4.56 8.17 0.47
CA VAL A 30 -6.00 8.43 0.50
C VAL A 30 -6.36 9.68 -0.31
N LYS A 31 -5.54 10.73 -0.23
CA LYS A 31 -5.73 11.96 -1.00
C LYS A 31 -5.53 11.76 -2.51
N LEU A 32 -4.54 10.95 -2.89
CA LEU A 32 -4.30 10.59 -4.29
C LEU A 32 -5.43 9.70 -4.85
N GLY A 33 -6.02 8.86 -3.99
CA GLY A 33 -7.18 8.03 -4.25
C GLY A 33 -6.83 6.67 -4.86
N PHE A 34 -7.40 5.60 -4.33
CA PHE A 34 -7.14 4.23 -4.78
C PHE A 34 -8.03 3.78 -5.96
N ALA A 35 -9.21 4.38 -6.11
CA ALA A 35 -10.18 4.03 -7.16
C ALA A 35 -10.16 5.00 -8.35
N THR A 36 -9.55 6.18 -8.16
CA THR A 36 -9.42 7.23 -9.17
C THR A 36 -8.14 7.06 -10.01
N GLN A 37 -7.14 6.37 -9.46
CA GLN A 37 -5.86 6.17 -10.10
C GLN A 37 -5.77 4.76 -10.70
N LYS A 38 -5.17 4.63 -11.88
CA LYS A 38 -5.04 3.35 -12.60
C LYS A 38 -3.76 2.59 -12.21
N GLY A 39 -3.56 2.36 -10.91
CA GLY A 39 -2.43 1.56 -10.45
C GLY A 39 -2.33 1.43 -8.93
N ALA A 40 -1.24 0.80 -8.49
CA ALA A 40 -0.97 0.47 -7.10
C ALA A 40 -0.02 1.47 -6.44
N PHE A 41 -0.11 1.57 -5.12
CA PHE A 41 0.89 2.20 -4.28
C PHE A 41 1.82 1.15 -3.72
N ARG A 42 3.11 1.48 -3.60
CA ARG A 42 4.10 0.62 -2.98
C ARG A 42 4.74 1.32 -1.80
N ILE A 43 4.96 0.61 -0.71
CA ILE A 43 5.77 1.07 0.42
C ILE A 43 6.92 0.10 0.60
N ILE A 44 8.13 0.62 0.59
CA ILE A 44 9.37 -0.09 0.92
C ILE A 44 9.65 0.18 2.38
N MET A 45 9.83 -0.86 3.17
CA MET A 45 10.09 -0.78 4.61
C MET A 45 11.28 -1.65 5.01
N THR A 46 11.90 -1.32 6.14
CA THR A 46 12.98 -2.14 6.73
C THR A 46 12.55 -3.61 6.89
N LYS A 47 13.49 -4.55 6.77
CA LYS A 47 13.27 -5.96 7.14
C LYS A 47 13.32 -6.25 8.63
N GLU A 48 13.62 -5.24 9.45
CA GLU A 48 13.51 -5.38 10.88
C GLU A 48 12.07 -5.72 11.26
N LYS A 49 11.87 -6.96 11.74
CA LYS A 49 10.57 -7.63 11.75
C LYS A 49 9.50 -6.88 12.55
N ASP A 50 9.87 -6.32 13.68
CA ASP A 50 8.90 -5.66 14.56
C ASP A 50 8.53 -4.27 14.03
N THR A 51 9.52 -3.49 13.60
CA THR A 51 9.29 -2.21 12.91
C THR A 51 8.48 -2.39 11.63
N ALA A 52 8.81 -3.35 10.77
CA ALA A 52 8.07 -3.64 9.54
C ALA A 52 6.59 -3.96 9.80
N LYS A 53 6.31 -4.78 10.82
CA LYS A 53 4.94 -5.13 11.22
C LYS A 53 4.17 -3.91 11.71
N LYS A 54 4.79 -3.08 12.55
CA LYS A 54 4.17 -1.85 13.05
C LYS A 54 3.87 -0.88 11.91
N ILE A 55 4.83 -0.67 11.01
CA ILE A 55 4.64 0.14 9.80
C ILE A 55 3.44 -0.38 9.00
N GLY A 56 3.43 -1.68 8.66
CA GLY A 56 2.34 -2.28 7.89
C GLY A 56 0.97 -2.11 8.57
N PHE A 57 0.89 -2.39 9.87
CA PHE A 57 -0.35 -2.24 10.64
C PHE A 57 -0.83 -0.78 10.67
N THR A 58 0.05 0.17 11.02
CA THR A 58 -0.28 1.60 11.12
C THR A 58 -0.73 2.15 9.77
N VAL A 59 -0.01 1.85 8.69
CA VAL A 59 -0.40 2.26 7.33
C VAL A 59 -1.80 1.75 6.99
N LEU A 60 -2.06 0.45 7.15
CA LEU A 60 -3.35 -0.14 6.77
C LEU A 60 -4.51 0.44 7.59
N ASN A 61 -4.28 0.66 8.89
CA ASN A 61 -5.26 1.26 9.77
C ASN A 61 -5.58 2.71 9.37
N GLU A 62 -4.55 3.53 9.14
CA GLU A 62 -4.71 4.94 8.75
C GLU A 62 -5.34 5.08 7.35
N ILE A 63 -5.01 4.21 6.40
CA ILE A 63 -5.69 4.14 5.11
C ILE A 63 -7.18 3.85 5.30
N ASN A 64 -7.54 2.84 6.09
CA ASN A 64 -8.95 2.50 6.33
C ASN A 64 -9.72 3.66 6.98
N ILE A 65 -9.12 4.29 8.00
CA ILE A 65 -9.68 5.47 8.66
C ILE A 65 -9.87 6.61 7.64
N GLY A 66 -8.85 6.91 6.83
CA GLY A 66 -8.89 7.97 5.83
C GLY A 66 -9.93 7.74 4.74
N LEU A 67 -10.00 6.53 4.19
CA LEU A 67 -11.00 6.15 3.18
C LEU A 67 -12.42 6.26 3.76
N ARG A 68 -12.63 5.82 5.01
CA ARG A 68 -13.92 5.97 5.70
C ARG A 68 -14.32 7.44 5.88
N LYS A 69 -13.40 8.28 6.37
CA LYS A 69 -13.65 9.71 6.58
C LYS A 69 -13.98 10.45 5.28
N THR A 70 -13.32 10.06 4.19
CA THR A 70 -13.50 10.66 2.86
C THR A 70 -14.60 9.99 2.03
N LYS A 71 -15.31 9.00 2.58
CA LYS A 71 -16.37 8.22 1.88
C LYS A 71 -15.89 7.57 0.57
N GLN A 72 -14.62 7.17 0.52
CA GLN A 72 -14.04 6.46 -0.62
C GLN A 72 -14.27 4.94 -0.52
N GLU A 73 -14.13 4.24 -1.64
CA GLU A 73 -14.13 2.77 -1.71
C GLU A 73 -13.07 2.19 -0.77
N ARG A 74 -13.43 1.16 -0.01
CA ARG A 74 -12.56 0.58 1.04
C ARG A 74 -12.04 -0.80 0.70
N ASP A 75 -12.47 -1.38 -0.42
CA ASP A 75 -11.97 -2.66 -0.90
C ASP A 75 -10.56 -2.49 -1.48
N ILE A 76 -9.57 -2.50 -0.59
CA ILE A 76 -8.15 -2.42 -0.90
C ILE A 76 -7.54 -3.82 -0.75
N ARG A 77 -6.93 -4.31 -1.82
CA ARG A 77 -6.10 -5.51 -1.78
C ARG A 77 -4.65 -5.13 -1.56
N TYR A 78 -3.94 -5.97 -0.82
CA TYR A 78 -2.52 -5.77 -0.59
C TYR A 78 -1.77 -7.08 -0.53
N TRP A 79 -0.47 -7.00 -0.81
CA TRP A 79 0.47 -8.10 -0.69
C TRP A 79 1.78 -7.60 -0.12
N ILE A 80 2.42 -8.44 0.68
CA ILE A 80 3.73 -8.17 1.27
C ILE A 80 4.72 -9.18 0.70
N TYR A 81 5.88 -8.71 0.25
CA TYR A 81 6.95 -9.57 -0.28
C TYR A 81 8.33 -9.03 0.08
N SER A 82 9.36 -9.87 -0.05
CA SER A 82 10.76 -9.43 0.09
C SER A 82 11.15 -8.60 -1.12
N HIS A 83 11.49 -7.32 -0.93
CA HIS A 83 11.83 -6.42 -2.03
C HIS A 83 13.27 -6.64 -2.50
N ASP A 84 14.20 -6.62 -1.55
CA ASP A 84 15.63 -6.87 -1.74
C ASP A 84 16.19 -7.62 -0.53
N LEU A 85 17.50 -7.52 -0.24
CA LEU A 85 18.13 -8.17 0.92
C LEU A 85 17.74 -7.55 2.27
N ASP A 86 17.43 -6.27 2.30
CA ASP A 86 17.29 -5.46 3.52
C ASP A 86 15.88 -4.87 3.71
N HIS A 87 15.02 -4.97 2.68
CA HIS A 87 13.68 -4.37 2.68
C HIS A 87 12.55 -5.34 2.36
N TYR A 88 11.42 -5.16 3.04
CA TYR A 88 10.12 -5.67 2.60
C TYR A 88 9.42 -4.61 1.76
N ALA A 89 8.53 -5.04 0.88
CA ALA A 89 7.59 -4.16 0.21
C ALA A 89 6.15 -4.60 0.48
N ILE A 90 5.27 -3.62 0.69
CA ILE A 90 3.82 -3.79 0.60
C ILE A 90 3.32 -3.08 -0.64
N VAL A 91 2.49 -3.74 -1.43
CA VAL A 91 1.80 -3.16 -2.57
C VAL A 91 0.31 -3.12 -2.25
N LEU A 92 -0.33 -1.98 -2.46
CA LEU A 92 -1.74 -1.73 -2.16
C LEU A 92 -2.46 -1.20 -3.41
N ILE A 93 -3.63 -1.74 -3.72
CA ILE A 93 -4.44 -1.36 -4.89
C ILE A 93 -5.93 -1.53 -4.57
N SER A 94 -6.82 -0.73 -5.16
CA SER A 94 -8.26 -1.05 -5.04
C SER A 94 -8.62 -2.31 -5.82
N ALA A 95 -9.54 -3.11 -5.30
CA ALA A 95 -10.03 -4.29 -5.99
C ALA A 95 -10.69 -3.94 -7.34
N LYS A 96 -11.35 -2.79 -7.42
CA LYS A 96 -11.92 -2.25 -8.66
C LYS A 96 -10.84 -2.02 -9.72
N VAL A 97 -9.76 -1.29 -9.38
CA VAL A 97 -8.67 -1.00 -10.32
C VAL A 97 -7.93 -2.28 -10.71
N LEU A 98 -7.75 -3.21 -9.77
CA LEU A 98 -7.16 -4.52 -10.06
C LEU A 98 -7.95 -5.26 -11.15
N HIS A 99 -9.27 -5.30 -11.02
CA HIS A 99 -10.15 -5.92 -12.02
C HIS A 99 -10.12 -5.17 -13.36
N GLU A 100 -10.09 -3.84 -13.36
CA GLU A 100 -9.95 -3.02 -14.58
C GLU A 100 -8.62 -3.27 -15.32
N LEU A 101 -7.58 -3.68 -14.60
CA LEU A 101 -6.28 -4.07 -15.16
C LEU A 101 -6.25 -5.52 -15.67
N GLY A 102 -7.33 -6.30 -15.48
CA GLY A 102 -7.46 -7.67 -15.97
C GLY A 102 -6.84 -8.75 -15.08
N PHE A 103 -6.71 -8.48 -13.77
CA PHE A 103 -6.25 -9.43 -12.76
C PHE A 103 -7.38 -9.97 -11.88
#